data_AF-A0A1Y2DQZ1-F1
#
_entry.id   AF-A0A1Y2DQZ1-F1
#
_cell.length_a   1.000
_cell.length_b   1.000
_cell.length_c   1.000
_cell.angle_alpha   90.00
_cell.angle_beta   90.00
_cell.angle_gamma   90.00
#
_symmetry.space_group_name_H-M   'P 1'
#
loop_
_entity.id
_entity.type
_entity.pdbx_description
1 polymer ?
#
loop_
_entity_poly.entity_id
_entity_poly.type
_entity_poly.pdbx_seq_one_letter_code
_entity_poly.pdbx_strand_id
1 'polypeptide(L)'
;MGLRLFIIHPSTSLSTGQANGAPLPQADFSYIRSGFFLRRSAPNADTTLICFGAREQVEKALERFIASYAWEMASLEPLALFDVILMGLFHEVDQNIWNMADVFGPLEHKILTYANSRDDHHLNKTMPFADLHNISKHTIHLHEAIAAQLLLVDSIIARLGMHDERHMQSQQGSSSDAAKLQARQQVRESLEYRKSLVQSTQMRLGSLQRRIDNIIALSFNLVTQNDSMIMINDSKVMAQDSNSMKVIAGITMLFLPATAVASILGSQLFVDNVPTPLFRVMWWIIIPLTILVFLFAALWLRWTSQRHHSYAQDLEKKQTVGMVRKKTLTSLFSRRAGTGER
;
A
#
# COMPACT_ATOMS: atom_id res chain seq x y z
N MET A 1 21.93 -36.92 -36.09
CA MET A 1 21.26 -35.86 -35.30
C MET A 1 22.18 -35.44 -34.19
N GLY A 2 22.67 -34.20 -34.22
CA GLY A 2 23.41 -33.59 -33.12
C GLY A 2 22.56 -32.55 -32.38
N LEU A 3 22.67 -32.54 -31.04
CA LEU A 3 22.15 -31.47 -30.19
C LEU A 3 23.31 -30.55 -29.82
N ARG A 4 23.17 -29.25 -30.05
CA ARG A 4 24.14 -28.21 -29.66
C ARG A 4 23.49 -27.24 -28.69
N LEU A 5 24.10 -27.08 -27.52
CA LEU A 5 23.66 -26.13 -26.49
C LEU A 5 24.73 -25.05 -26.30
N PHE A 6 24.33 -23.79 -26.38
CA PHE A 6 25.19 -22.65 -26.09
C PHE A 6 24.56 -21.79 -25.00
N ILE A 7 25.27 -21.57 -23.90
CA ILE A 7 24.89 -20.64 -22.84
C ILE A 7 25.87 -19.46 -22.90
N ILE A 8 25.32 -18.26 -23.12
CA ILE A 8 26.08 -17.02 -23.26
C ILE A 8 25.71 -16.14 -22.08
N HIS A 9 26.63 -16.04 -21.11
CA HIS A 9 26.45 -15.13 -19.98
C HIS A 9 26.66 -13.68 -20.43
N PRO A 10 25.83 -12.73 -20.00
CA PRO A 10 26.00 -11.32 -20.31
C PRO A 10 27.28 -10.81 -19.67
N SER A 11 28.13 -10.14 -20.44
CA SER A 11 29.35 -9.47 -19.96
C SER A 11 29.09 -8.15 -19.22
N THR A 12 27.84 -7.72 -19.14
CA THR A 12 27.48 -6.38 -18.65
C THR A 12 26.04 -6.38 -18.14
N SER A 13 25.84 -6.14 -16.84
CA SER A 13 24.57 -5.61 -16.36
C SER A 13 24.41 -4.22 -16.97
N LEU A 14 23.32 -3.97 -17.69
CA LEU A 14 22.95 -2.62 -18.07
C LEU A 14 22.51 -1.90 -16.79
N SER A 15 23.45 -1.34 -16.04
CA SER A 15 23.13 -0.32 -15.06
C SER A 15 22.60 0.89 -15.83
N THR A 16 21.28 1.02 -15.92
CA THR A 16 20.67 2.30 -16.24
C THR A 16 21.18 3.31 -15.21
N GLY A 17 21.86 4.36 -15.69
CA GLY A 17 22.76 5.19 -14.90
C GLY A 17 22.20 5.60 -13.53
N GLN A 18 23.03 5.50 -12.50
CA GLN A 18 22.77 6.10 -11.20
C GLN A 18 22.42 7.58 -11.42
N ALA A 19 21.16 7.96 -11.19
CA ALA A 19 20.81 9.35 -11.03
C ALA A 19 21.57 9.89 -9.81
N ASN A 20 22.28 11.01 -9.96
CA ASN A 20 23.05 11.70 -8.90
C ASN A 20 22.12 12.23 -7.79
N GLY A 21 21.56 11.34 -6.98
CA GLY A 21 20.69 11.64 -5.84
C GLY A 21 20.69 10.48 -4.85
N ALA A 22 20.21 10.72 -3.63
CA ALA A 22 20.03 9.66 -2.63
C ALA A 22 19.24 8.50 -3.25
N PRO A 23 19.67 7.23 -3.09
CA PRO A 23 18.97 6.10 -3.69
C PRO A 23 17.54 6.06 -3.17
N LEU A 24 16.58 6.35 -4.05
CA LEU A 24 15.17 6.17 -3.74
C LEU A 24 14.89 4.67 -3.72
N PRO A 25 14.41 4.10 -2.60
CA PRO A 25 14.11 2.66 -2.52
C PRO A 25 13.12 2.19 -3.59
N GLN A 26 12.39 3.13 -4.21
CA GLN A 26 11.34 2.88 -5.20
C GLN A 26 11.81 2.99 -6.65
N ALA A 27 13.02 3.49 -6.86
CA ALA A 27 13.58 3.81 -8.18
C ALA A 27 14.54 2.74 -8.71
N ASP A 28 14.37 1.48 -8.30
CA ASP A 28 15.04 0.39 -9.00
C ASP A 28 14.25 0.01 -10.27
N PHE A 29 14.96 0.03 -11.39
CA PHE A 29 14.51 -0.34 -12.73
C PHE A 29 15.34 -1.50 -13.28
N SER A 30 15.99 -2.27 -12.41
CA SER A 30 16.79 -3.42 -12.81
C SER A 30 15.88 -4.50 -13.42
N TYR A 31 15.92 -4.60 -14.74
CA TYR A 31 15.33 -5.72 -15.47
C TYR A 31 16.43 -6.72 -15.81
N ILE A 32 16.18 -7.97 -15.44
CA ILE A 32 17.01 -9.08 -15.88
C ILE A 32 16.52 -9.48 -17.27
N ARG A 33 17.44 -9.50 -18.24
CA ARG A 33 17.12 -9.86 -19.62
C ARG A 33 17.69 -11.23 -19.95
N SER A 34 16.81 -12.13 -20.35
CA SER A 34 17.15 -13.45 -20.87
C SER A 34 16.51 -13.64 -22.24
N GLY A 35 17.18 -14.36 -23.14
CA GLY A 35 16.69 -14.66 -24.48
C GLY A 35 17.02 -16.08 -24.89
N PHE A 36 16.04 -16.80 -25.44
CA PHE A 36 16.19 -18.21 -25.78
C PHE A 36 15.81 -18.45 -27.23
N PHE A 37 16.71 -19.04 -28.00
CA PHE A 37 16.52 -19.29 -29.42
C PHE A 37 16.73 -20.76 -29.73
N LEU A 38 15.71 -21.38 -30.33
CA LEU A 38 15.75 -22.76 -30.78
C LEU A 38 15.74 -22.79 -32.31
N ARG A 39 16.72 -23.45 -32.90
CA ARG A 39 16.81 -23.68 -34.35
C ARG A 39 16.95 -25.16 -34.64
N ARG A 40 16.12 -25.67 -35.55
CA ARG A 40 16.30 -27.00 -36.16
C ARG A 40 16.82 -26.81 -37.58
N SER A 41 17.97 -27.39 -37.91
CA SER A 41 18.56 -27.30 -39.26
C SER A 41 18.18 -28.52 -40.10
N ALA A 42 17.63 -28.27 -41.29
CA ALA A 42 17.56 -29.28 -42.36
C ALA A 42 18.90 -29.29 -43.13
N PRO A 43 19.39 -30.43 -43.67
CA PRO A 43 18.74 -31.74 -43.80
C PRO A 43 19.00 -32.74 -42.64
N ASN A 44 20.02 -32.53 -41.80
CA ASN A 44 20.46 -33.52 -40.78
C ASN A 44 19.61 -33.53 -39.49
N ALA A 45 18.58 -32.67 -39.42
CA ALA A 45 17.71 -32.47 -38.26
C ALA A 45 18.45 -32.10 -36.97
N ASP A 46 19.61 -31.46 -37.10
CA ASP A 46 20.42 -30.96 -35.98
C ASP A 46 19.66 -29.86 -35.24
N THR A 47 19.65 -29.95 -33.91
CA THR A 47 18.94 -29.02 -33.03
C THR A 47 19.96 -28.16 -32.29
N THR A 48 19.81 -26.85 -32.38
CA THR A 48 20.67 -25.88 -31.70
C THR A 48 19.82 -25.01 -30.78
N LEU A 49 20.15 -25.00 -29.49
CA LEU A 49 19.58 -24.10 -28.49
C LEU A 49 20.64 -23.08 -28.07
N ILE A 50 20.29 -21.80 -28.15
CA ILE A 50 21.14 -20.69 -27.71
C ILE A 50 20.39 -19.95 -26.61
N CYS A 51 21.02 -19.88 -25.43
CA CYS A 51 20.51 -19.22 -24.25
C CYS A 51 21.39 -17.99 -23.95
N PHE A 52 20.83 -16.79 -24.06
CA PHE A 52 21.46 -15.54 -23.66
C PHE A 52 20.98 -15.15 -22.27
N GLY A 53 21.90 -14.97 -21.33
CA GLY A 53 21.56 -14.59 -19.95
C GLY A 53 20.63 -15.58 -19.27
N ALA A 54 20.89 -16.87 -19.46
CA ALA A 54 20.22 -17.90 -18.65
C ALA A 54 20.48 -17.62 -17.16
N ARG A 55 19.45 -17.84 -16.35
CA ARG A 55 19.51 -17.67 -14.91
C ARG A 55 19.83 -19.01 -14.25
N GLU A 56 20.30 -18.97 -13.00
CA GLU A 56 20.80 -20.15 -12.27
C GLU A 56 19.81 -21.32 -12.30
N GLN A 57 18.51 -21.07 -12.19
CA GLN A 57 17.50 -22.13 -12.20
C GLN A 57 17.26 -22.72 -13.60
N VAL A 58 17.42 -21.91 -14.64
CA VAL A 58 17.37 -22.37 -16.04
C VAL A 58 18.60 -23.20 -16.36
N GLU A 59 19.78 -22.78 -15.90
CA GLU A 59 21.03 -23.52 -16.05
C GLU A 59 20.94 -24.88 -15.35
N LYS A 60 20.54 -24.90 -14.07
CA LYS A 60 20.29 -26.15 -13.33
C LYS A 60 19.27 -27.06 -14.01
N ALA A 61 18.20 -26.48 -14.59
CA ALA A 61 17.20 -27.26 -15.31
C ALA A 61 17.80 -27.91 -16.57
N LEU A 62 18.61 -27.17 -17.33
CA LEU A 62 19.30 -27.68 -18.51
C LEU A 62 20.35 -28.74 -18.13
N GLU A 63 21.13 -28.53 -17.08
CA GLU A 63 22.10 -29.51 -16.58
C GLU A 63 21.43 -30.82 -16.16
N ARG A 64 20.32 -30.76 -15.42
CA ARG A 64 19.54 -31.95 -15.06
C ARG A 64 18.98 -32.67 -16.28
N PHE A 65 18.51 -31.91 -17.27
CA PHE A 65 18.01 -32.47 -18.53
C PHE A 65 19.13 -33.19 -19.32
N ILE A 66 20.34 -32.63 -19.32
CA ILE A 66 21.50 -33.28 -19.94
C ILE A 66 21.86 -34.54 -19.15
N ALA A 67 21.90 -34.48 -17.82
CA ALA A 67 22.28 -35.62 -16.99
C ALA A 67 21.30 -36.81 -17.07
N SER A 68 20.02 -36.58 -17.39
CA SER A 68 18.98 -37.60 -17.44
C SER A 68 18.94 -38.42 -18.74
N TYR A 69 19.90 -38.24 -19.66
CA TYR A 69 19.91 -38.90 -20.97
C TYR A 69 18.67 -38.60 -21.84
N ALA A 70 17.89 -37.57 -21.48
CA ALA A 70 16.66 -37.18 -22.19
C ALA A 70 16.92 -36.46 -23.53
N TRP A 71 18.17 -36.40 -24.02
CA TRP A 71 18.49 -35.81 -25.31
C TRP A 71 17.86 -36.57 -26.50
N GLU A 72 17.57 -37.86 -26.34
CA GLU A 72 16.85 -38.64 -27.35
C GLU A 72 15.45 -38.06 -27.58
N MET A 73 14.78 -37.65 -26.49
CA MET A 73 13.51 -36.95 -26.52
C MET A 73 13.59 -35.63 -27.29
N ALA A 74 14.61 -34.81 -27.01
CA ALA A 74 14.83 -33.54 -27.69
C ALA A 74 15.21 -33.70 -29.17
N SER A 75 15.79 -34.85 -29.55
CA SER A 75 16.06 -35.16 -30.95
C SER A 75 14.78 -35.47 -31.73
N LEU A 76 13.80 -36.11 -31.09
CA LEU A 76 12.48 -36.38 -31.66
C LEU A 76 11.64 -35.10 -31.70
N GLU A 77 11.50 -34.44 -30.55
CA GLU A 77 10.70 -33.23 -30.38
C GLU A 77 11.51 -32.08 -29.72
N PRO A 78 12.06 -31.16 -30.52
CA PRO A 78 12.92 -30.07 -30.04
C PRO A 78 12.22 -29.10 -29.07
N LEU A 79 10.89 -28.98 -29.14
CA LEU A 79 10.12 -28.13 -28.23
C LEU A 79 10.21 -28.59 -26.76
N ALA A 80 10.65 -29.83 -26.50
CA ALA A 80 10.99 -30.31 -25.17
C ALA A 80 12.05 -29.41 -24.47
N LEU A 81 12.95 -28.78 -25.24
CA LEU A 81 13.95 -27.88 -24.67
C LEU A 81 13.33 -26.58 -24.15
N PHE A 82 12.26 -26.09 -24.79
CA PHE A 82 11.51 -24.94 -24.26
C PHE A 82 10.70 -25.31 -23.03
N ASP A 83 10.21 -26.55 -22.93
CA ASP A 83 9.63 -27.05 -21.69
C ASP A 83 10.67 -26.89 -20.56
N VAL A 84 11.87 -27.46 -20.70
CA VAL A 84 12.95 -27.34 -19.69
C VAL A 84 13.25 -25.89 -19.31
N ILE A 85 13.34 -24.98 -20.28
CA ILE A 85 13.55 -23.55 -20.01
C ILE A 85 12.39 -22.96 -19.19
N LEU A 86 11.14 -23.23 -19.59
CA LEU A 86 9.95 -22.76 -18.89
C LEU A 86 9.87 -23.31 -17.46
N MET A 87 10.42 -24.50 -17.20
CA MET A 87 10.54 -25.03 -15.83
C MET A 87 11.48 -24.18 -14.98
N GLY A 88 12.66 -23.83 -15.50
CA GLY A 88 13.63 -23.01 -14.78
C GLY A 88 13.10 -21.60 -14.54
N LEU A 89 12.47 -21.00 -15.54
CA LEU A 89 11.83 -19.69 -15.44
C LEU A 89 10.67 -19.70 -14.44
N PHE A 90 9.84 -20.75 -14.46
CA PHE A 90 8.77 -20.94 -13.48
C PHE A 90 9.33 -20.89 -12.05
N HIS A 91 10.41 -21.63 -11.79
CA HIS A 91 10.96 -21.74 -10.45
C HIS A 91 11.56 -20.41 -9.96
N GLU A 92 12.18 -19.62 -10.83
CA GLU A 92 12.61 -18.25 -10.48
C GLU A 92 11.42 -17.37 -10.06
N VAL A 93 10.35 -17.40 -10.86
CA VAL A 93 9.16 -16.59 -10.58
C VAL A 93 8.46 -17.06 -9.31
N ASP A 94 8.28 -18.37 -9.13
CA ASP A 94 7.66 -18.97 -7.96
C ASP A 94 8.43 -18.61 -6.68
N GLN A 95 9.76 -18.72 -6.71
CA GLN A 95 10.63 -18.34 -5.59
C GLN A 95 10.51 -16.84 -5.27
N ASN A 96 10.49 -15.98 -6.28
CA ASN A 96 10.34 -14.54 -6.06
C ASN A 96 8.98 -14.19 -5.44
N ILE A 97 7.93 -14.94 -5.76
CA ILE A 97 6.61 -14.76 -5.14
C ILE A 97 6.63 -15.17 -3.67
N TRP A 98 7.30 -16.27 -3.33
CA TRP A 98 7.49 -16.67 -1.92
C TRP A 98 8.28 -15.62 -1.15
N ASN A 99 9.41 -15.16 -1.70
CA ASN A 99 10.20 -14.09 -1.10
C ASN A 99 9.35 -12.82 -0.89
N MET A 100 8.48 -12.46 -1.83
CA MET A 100 7.57 -11.32 -1.69
C MET A 100 6.58 -11.51 -0.55
N ALA A 101 6.02 -12.72 -0.41
CA ALA A 101 5.12 -13.05 0.69
C ALA A 101 5.82 -12.98 2.05
N ASP A 102 7.06 -13.46 2.13
CA ASP A 102 7.87 -13.42 3.35
C ASP A 102 8.23 -12.00 3.77
N VAL A 103 8.52 -11.12 2.81
CA VAL A 103 8.75 -9.69 3.08
C VAL A 103 7.45 -8.98 3.48
N PHE A 104 6.33 -9.32 2.86
CA PHE A 104 5.03 -8.71 3.15
C PHE A 104 4.48 -9.12 4.53
N GLY A 105 4.66 -10.37 4.96
CA GLY A 105 4.09 -10.89 6.20
C GLY A 105 4.35 -10.04 7.45
N PRO A 106 5.61 -9.66 7.75
CA PRO A 106 5.93 -8.78 8.87
C PRO A 106 5.27 -7.40 8.77
N LEU A 107 5.16 -6.83 7.58
CA LEU A 107 4.52 -5.53 7.36
C LEU A 107 3.01 -5.61 7.62
N GLU A 108 2.36 -6.64 7.09
CA GLU A 108 0.94 -6.92 7.35
C GLU A 108 0.69 -7.07 8.85
N HIS A 109 1.49 -7.89 9.53
CA HIS A 109 1.36 -8.08 10.98
C HIS A 109 1.55 -6.78 11.77
N LYS A 110 2.54 -5.97 11.40
CA LYS A 110 2.81 -4.67 12.03
C LYS A 110 1.59 -3.75 11.90
N ILE A 111 1.02 -3.63 10.70
CA ILE A 111 -0.13 -2.74 10.43
C ILE A 111 -1.40 -3.23 11.13
N LEU A 112 -1.65 -4.54 11.16
CA LEU A 112 -2.77 -5.11 11.90
C LEU A 112 -2.63 -4.91 13.41
N THR A 113 -1.40 -5.00 13.93
CA THR A 113 -1.13 -4.72 15.34
C THR A 113 -1.44 -3.27 15.68
N TYR A 114 -1.00 -2.34 14.82
CA TYR A 114 -1.32 -0.93 14.95
C TYR A 114 -2.82 -0.63 14.88
N ALA A 115 -3.55 -1.31 14.00
CA ALA A 115 -5.00 -1.17 13.91
C ALA A 115 -5.71 -1.58 15.22
N ASN A 116 -5.12 -2.49 15.99
CA ASN A 116 -5.66 -2.96 17.25
C ASN A 116 -5.19 -2.12 18.45
N SER A 117 -3.99 -1.54 18.40
CA SER A 117 -3.49 -0.65 19.45
C SER A 117 -4.08 0.76 19.31
N ARG A 118 -4.84 1.21 20.32
CA ARG A 118 -5.60 2.48 20.26
C ARG A 118 -4.81 3.76 20.50
N ASP A 119 -3.50 3.68 20.81
CA ASP A 119 -2.79 4.79 21.48
C ASP A 119 -1.49 5.28 20.80
N ASP A 120 -1.21 4.90 19.54
CA ASP A 120 0.06 5.33 18.92
C ASP A 120 -0.07 6.70 18.21
N HIS A 121 0.21 7.78 18.93
CA HIS A 121 0.18 9.16 18.43
C HIS A 121 1.16 9.44 17.27
N HIS A 122 2.05 8.50 16.93
CA HIS A 122 3.06 8.66 15.88
C HIS A 122 2.90 7.68 14.69
N LEU A 123 1.69 7.19 14.43
CA LEU A 123 1.36 6.33 13.29
C LEU A 123 1.94 6.82 11.94
N ASN A 124 1.90 8.13 11.68
CA ASN A 124 2.38 8.68 10.40
C ASN A 124 3.89 8.48 10.20
N LYS A 125 4.67 8.40 11.28
CA LYS A 125 6.12 8.21 11.22
C LYS A 125 6.50 6.72 11.17
N THR A 126 5.65 5.85 11.70
CA THR A 126 5.93 4.42 11.83
C THR A 126 5.38 3.58 10.67
N MET A 127 4.47 4.14 9.87
CA MET A 127 3.87 3.49 8.70
C MET A 127 4.87 3.36 7.54
N PRO A 128 5.15 2.13 7.08
CA PRO A 128 6.14 1.85 6.03
C PRO A 128 5.53 1.99 4.61
N PHE A 129 5.01 3.17 4.27
CA PHE A 129 4.34 3.39 2.97
C PHE A 129 5.26 3.11 1.77
N ALA A 130 6.55 3.43 1.90
CA ALA A 130 7.51 3.20 0.83
C ALA A 130 7.68 1.70 0.53
N ASP A 131 7.79 0.89 1.59
CA ASP A 131 7.94 -0.56 1.49
C ASP A 131 6.68 -1.21 0.94
N LEU A 132 5.49 -0.80 1.43
CA LEU A 132 4.21 -1.27 0.93
C LEU A 132 4.04 -0.98 -0.57
N HIS A 133 4.43 0.23 -1.01
CA HIS A 133 4.36 0.60 -2.41
C HIS A 133 5.32 -0.23 -3.27
N ASN A 134 6.56 -0.44 -2.81
CA ASN A 134 7.54 -1.25 -3.51
C ASN A 134 7.08 -2.70 -3.68
N ILE A 135 6.54 -3.29 -2.61
CA ILE A 135 5.98 -4.64 -2.65
C ILE A 135 4.84 -4.73 -3.65
N SER A 136 3.92 -3.75 -3.64
CA SER A 136 2.84 -3.70 -4.63
C SER A 136 3.38 -3.60 -6.06
N LYS A 137 4.35 -2.70 -6.32
CA LYS A 137 5.01 -2.56 -7.62
C LYS A 137 5.67 -3.86 -8.10
N HIS A 138 6.46 -4.51 -7.25
CA HIS A 138 7.12 -5.77 -7.62
C HIS A 138 6.12 -6.91 -7.83
N THR A 139 5.04 -6.95 -7.05
CA THR A 139 3.96 -7.94 -7.21
C THR A 139 3.25 -7.78 -8.57
N ILE A 140 3.07 -6.55 -9.05
CA ILE A 140 2.57 -6.27 -10.41
C ILE A 140 3.51 -6.84 -11.48
N HIS A 141 4.82 -6.58 -11.38
CA HIS A 141 5.80 -7.14 -12.34
C HIS A 141 5.82 -8.67 -12.34
N LEU A 142 5.69 -9.31 -11.17
CA LEU A 142 5.57 -10.77 -11.07
C LEU A 142 4.29 -11.28 -11.75
N HIS A 143 3.21 -10.50 -11.72
CA HIS A 143 1.96 -10.84 -12.39
C HIS A 143 2.13 -10.83 -13.91
N GLU A 144 2.80 -9.80 -14.44
CA GLU A 144 3.17 -9.72 -15.85
C GLU A 144 4.05 -10.90 -16.27
N ALA A 145 5.03 -11.29 -15.44
CA ALA A 145 5.91 -12.42 -15.72
C ALA A 145 5.13 -13.75 -15.81
N ILE A 146 4.22 -14.02 -14.86
CA ILE A 146 3.37 -15.22 -14.89
C ILE A 146 2.44 -15.21 -16.11
N ALA A 147 1.83 -14.06 -16.43
CA ALA A 147 0.96 -13.94 -17.58
C ALA A 147 1.71 -14.21 -18.89
N ALA A 148 2.91 -13.65 -19.04
CA ALA A 148 3.78 -13.91 -20.19
C ALA A 148 4.16 -15.40 -20.28
N GLN A 149 4.48 -16.04 -19.15
CA GLN A 149 4.79 -17.46 -19.13
C GLN A 149 3.60 -18.33 -19.54
N LEU A 150 2.38 -18.00 -19.09
CA LEU A 150 1.17 -18.70 -19.46
C LEU A 150 0.91 -18.60 -20.97
N LEU A 151 1.06 -17.39 -21.54
CA LEU A 151 0.96 -17.17 -23.00
C LEU A 151 1.98 -18.00 -23.78
N LEU A 152 3.21 -18.11 -23.30
CA LEU A 152 4.25 -18.93 -23.93
C LEU A 152 3.87 -20.41 -23.89
N VAL A 153 3.44 -20.93 -22.74
CA VAL A 153 3.00 -22.33 -22.59
C VAL A 153 1.85 -22.63 -23.54
N ASP A 154 0.82 -21.77 -23.58
CA ASP A 154 -0.32 -21.91 -24.49
C ASP A 154 0.10 -21.90 -25.96
N SER A 155 1.02 -21.02 -26.34
CA SER A 155 1.53 -20.95 -27.71
C SER A 155 2.28 -22.21 -28.15
N ILE A 156 3.01 -22.85 -27.23
CA ILE A 156 3.75 -24.09 -27.51
C ILE A 156 2.78 -25.27 -27.59
N ILE A 157 1.82 -25.38 -26.67
CA ILE A 157 0.77 -26.41 -26.70
C ILE A 157 -0.05 -26.32 -28.00
N ALA A 158 -0.42 -25.11 -28.41
CA ALA A 158 -1.14 -24.88 -29.67
C ALA A 158 -0.28 -25.29 -30.88
N ARG A 159 1.01 -24.96 -30.87
CA ARG A 159 1.95 -25.36 -31.93
C ARG A 159 2.07 -26.89 -32.03
N LEU A 160 2.21 -27.58 -30.91
CA LEU A 160 2.25 -29.05 -30.88
C LEU A 160 0.95 -29.65 -31.45
N GLY A 161 -0.21 -29.12 -31.07
CA GLY A 161 -1.51 -29.58 -31.59
C GLY A 161 -1.65 -29.43 -33.11
N MET A 162 -1.22 -28.29 -33.67
CA MET A 162 -1.22 -28.10 -35.14
C MET A 162 -0.30 -29.09 -35.88
N HIS A 163 0.80 -29.51 -35.25
CA HIS A 163 1.69 -30.51 -35.84
C HIS A 163 1.08 -31.91 -35.80
N ASP A 164 0.30 -32.24 -34.76
CA ASP A 164 -0.41 -33.52 -34.66
C ASP A 164 -1.51 -33.62 -35.74
N GLU A 165 -2.33 -32.58 -35.92
CA GLU A 165 -3.39 -32.57 -36.95
C GLU A 165 -2.84 -32.74 -38.38
N ARG A 166 -1.73 -32.06 -38.70
CA ARG A 166 -1.06 -32.19 -40.01
C ARG A 166 -0.50 -33.59 -40.23
N HIS A 167 0.05 -34.22 -39.19
CA HIS A 167 0.57 -35.59 -39.28
C HIS A 167 -0.55 -36.62 -39.45
N MET A 168 -1.71 -36.44 -38.80
CA MET A 168 -2.87 -37.34 -38.97
C MET A 168 -3.44 -37.29 -40.40
N GLN A 169 -3.32 -36.16 -41.10
CA GLN A 169 -3.74 -36.03 -42.50
C GLN A 169 -2.76 -36.67 -43.49
N SER A 170 -1.48 -36.81 -43.13
CA SER A 170 -0.45 -37.47 -43.95
C SER A 170 -0.28 -38.95 -43.58
N GLN A 171 -1.15 -39.83 -44.08
CA GLN A 171 -1.15 -41.28 -43.81
C GLN A 171 0.06 -42.05 -44.39
N GLN A 172 1.27 -41.88 -43.83
CA GLN A 172 2.36 -42.85 -44.01
C GLN A 172 2.91 -43.26 -42.63
N GLY A 173 2.45 -44.39 -42.14
CA GLY A 173 2.86 -44.95 -40.85
C GLY A 173 4.24 -45.61 -40.94
N SER A 174 5.30 -44.85 -40.66
CA SER A 174 6.61 -45.40 -40.33
C SER A 174 6.76 -45.56 -38.82
N SER A 175 7.58 -46.53 -38.36
CA SER A 175 7.90 -46.71 -36.93
C SER A 175 8.57 -45.48 -36.30
N SER A 176 9.30 -44.68 -37.11
CA SER A 176 9.89 -43.41 -36.69
C SER A 176 8.84 -42.33 -36.38
N ASP A 177 7.69 -42.36 -37.07
CA ASP A 177 6.63 -41.37 -36.86
C ASP A 177 5.80 -41.67 -35.61
N ALA A 178 5.63 -42.96 -35.26
CA ALA A 178 5.04 -43.36 -33.99
C ALA A 178 5.85 -42.86 -32.78
N ALA A 179 7.19 -42.99 -32.83
CA ALA A 179 8.07 -42.50 -31.77
C ALA A 179 8.03 -40.97 -31.62
N LYS A 180 7.97 -40.22 -32.74
CA LYS A 180 7.81 -38.75 -32.71
C LYS A 180 6.46 -38.33 -32.13
N LEU A 181 5.38 -39.03 -32.50
CA LEU A 181 4.05 -38.75 -31.98
C LEU A 181 3.98 -38.98 -30.46
N GLN A 182 4.53 -40.10 -29.98
CA GLN A 182 4.64 -40.37 -28.55
C GLN A 182 5.46 -39.30 -27.83
N ALA A 183 6.61 -38.91 -28.39
CA ALA A 183 7.45 -37.86 -27.81
C ALA A 183 6.70 -36.51 -27.71
N ARG A 184 5.95 -36.14 -28.76
CA ARG A 184 5.12 -34.94 -28.75
C ARG A 184 4.03 -34.98 -27.68
N GLN A 185 3.33 -36.11 -27.57
CA GLN A 185 2.27 -36.27 -26.60
C GLN A 185 2.80 -36.13 -25.16
N GLN A 186 3.95 -36.75 -24.86
CA GLN A 186 4.60 -36.61 -23.56
C GLN A 186 5.03 -35.15 -23.27
N VAL A 187 5.59 -34.43 -24.26
CA VAL A 187 5.92 -33.01 -24.09
C VAL A 187 4.66 -32.17 -23.86
N ARG A 188 3.58 -32.47 -24.59
CA ARG A 188 2.28 -31.81 -24.44
C ARG A 188 1.72 -32.02 -23.03
N GLU A 189 1.70 -33.26 -22.53
CA GLU A 189 1.23 -33.59 -21.18
C GLU A 189 2.07 -32.88 -20.10
N SER A 190 3.40 -32.83 -20.27
CA SER A 190 4.30 -32.07 -19.38
C SER A 190 3.98 -30.57 -19.38
N LEU A 191 3.69 -29.99 -20.55
CA LEU A 191 3.33 -28.58 -20.68
C LEU A 191 1.94 -28.27 -20.09
N GLU A 192 0.95 -29.15 -20.25
CA GLU A 192 -0.37 -29.00 -19.63
C GLU A 192 -0.28 -29.08 -18.10
N TYR A 193 0.55 -29.98 -17.58
CA TYR A 193 0.88 -30.01 -16.16
C TYR A 193 1.54 -28.69 -15.72
N ARG A 194 2.51 -28.19 -16.49
CA ARG A 194 3.18 -26.92 -16.21
C ARG A 194 2.23 -25.73 -16.22
N LYS A 195 1.31 -25.69 -17.18
CA LYS A 195 0.25 -24.70 -17.27
C LYS A 195 -0.56 -24.66 -15.97
N SER A 196 -0.93 -25.83 -15.46
CA SER A 196 -1.69 -25.96 -14.22
C SER A 196 -0.91 -25.42 -13.00
N LEU A 197 0.41 -25.67 -12.94
CA LEU A 197 1.28 -25.10 -11.90
C LEU A 197 1.39 -23.56 -11.99
N VAL A 198 1.56 -23.03 -13.20
CA VAL A 198 1.63 -21.58 -13.44
C VAL A 198 0.30 -20.91 -13.06
N GLN A 199 -0.84 -21.51 -13.41
CA GLN A 199 -2.17 -21.03 -13.03
C GLN A 199 -2.39 -21.05 -11.51
N SER A 200 -1.97 -22.12 -10.83
CA SER A 200 -2.01 -22.20 -9.36
C SER A 200 -1.21 -21.06 -8.72
N THR A 201 -0.02 -20.81 -9.25
CA THR A 201 0.86 -19.73 -8.79
C THR A 201 0.26 -18.35 -9.08
N GLN A 202 -0.40 -18.18 -10.24
CA GLN A 202 -1.13 -16.95 -10.59
C GLN A 202 -2.24 -16.64 -9.56
N MET A 203 -2.99 -17.65 -9.13
CA MET A 203 -4.03 -17.49 -8.11
C MET A 203 -3.42 -17.07 -6.76
N ARG A 204 -2.31 -17.70 -6.37
CA ARG A 204 -1.59 -17.35 -5.12
C ARG A 204 -1.09 -15.91 -5.16
N LEU A 205 -0.47 -15.51 -6.27
CA LEU A 205 0.00 -14.15 -6.48
C LEU A 205 -1.15 -13.14 -6.47
N GLY A 206 -2.28 -13.46 -7.10
CA GLY A 206 -3.48 -12.62 -7.07
C GLY A 206 -4.07 -12.45 -5.65
N SER A 207 -4.01 -13.49 -4.82
CA SER A 207 -4.39 -13.39 -3.40
C SER A 207 -3.45 -12.47 -2.62
N LEU A 208 -2.13 -12.59 -2.85
CA LEU A 208 -1.12 -11.73 -2.24
C LEU A 208 -1.34 -10.26 -2.63
N GLN A 209 -1.54 -9.95 -3.91
CA GLN A 209 -1.82 -8.59 -4.39
C GLN A 209 -3.04 -7.98 -3.69
N ARG A 210 -4.17 -8.72 -3.61
CA ARG A 210 -5.37 -8.20 -2.94
C ARG A 210 -5.15 -7.94 -1.46
N ARG A 211 -4.35 -8.77 -0.78
CA ARG A 211 -3.97 -8.54 0.62
C ARG A 211 -3.11 -7.29 0.76
N ILE A 212 -2.12 -7.10 -0.11
CA ILE A 212 -1.29 -5.89 -0.15
C ILE A 212 -2.17 -4.65 -0.32
N ASP A 213 -3.09 -4.65 -1.29
CA ASP A 213 -3.98 -3.52 -1.56
C ASP A 213 -4.89 -3.20 -0.36
N ASN A 214 -5.45 -4.24 0.29
CA ASN A 214 -6.24 -4.08 1.51
C ASN A 214 -5.43 -3.46 2.66
N ILE A 215 -4.18 -3.87 2.83
CA ILE A 215 -3.29 -3.35 3.88
C ILE A 215 -2.85 -1.92 3.58
N ILE A 216 -2.61 -1.56 2.33
CA ILE A 216 -2.35 -0.17 1.92
C ILE A 216 -3.58 0.69 2.26
N ALA A 217 -4.78 0.27 1.88
CA ALA A 217 -6.01 0.99 2.17
C ALA A 217 -6.25 1.13 3.69
N LEU A 218 -6.02 0.07 4.46
CA LEU A 218 -6.09 0.10 5.92
C LEU A 218 -5.10 1.11 6.49
N SER A 219 -3.86 1.12 6.02
CA SER A 219 -2.82 2.05 6.48
C SER A 219 -3.22 3.51 6.29
N PHE A 220 -3.78 3.87 5.13
CA PHE A 220 -4.29 5.22 4.89
C PHE A 220 -5.46 5.59 5.80
N ASN A 221 -6.39 4.64 6.02
CA ASN A 221 -7.51 4.85 6.93
C ASN A 221 -7.05 5.06 8.38
N LEU A 222 -6.06 4.29 8.85
CA LEU A 222 -5.48 4.44 10.18
C LEU A 222 -4.80 5.79 10.37
N VAL A 223 -3.99 6.22 9.39
CA VAL A 223 -3.36 7.54 9.40
C VAL A 223 -4.41 8.66 9.45
N THR A 224 -5.42 8.58 8.60
CA THR A 224 -6.50 9.58 8.56
C THR A 224 -7.27 9.62 9.89
N GLN A 225 -7.50 8.46 10.50
CA GLN A 225 -8.17 8.35 11.80
C GLN A 225 -7.31 8.96 12.92
N ASN A 226 -6.01 8.69 12.91
CA ASN A 226 -5.06 9.25 13.87
C ASN A 226 -4.98 10.77 13.75
N ASP A 227 -4.85 11.31 12.54
CA ASP A 227 -4.82 12.76 12.29
C ASP A 227 -6.11 13.43 12.75
N SER A 228 -7.25 12.79 12.52
CA SER A 228 -8.55 13.28 13.01
C SER A 228 -8.62 13.29 14.54
N MET A 229 -8.06 12.26 15.19
CA MET A 229 -8.01 12.18 16.66
C MET A 229 -7.08 13.24 17.25
N ILE A 230 -5.90 13.45 16.67
CA ILE A 230 -4.97 14.51 17.05
C ILE A 230 -5.65 15.87 16.91
N MET A 231 -6.29 16.15 15.78
CA MET A 231 -7.02 17.40 15.54
C MET A 231 -8.14 17.62 16.58
N ILE A 232 -8.89 16.59 16.94
CA ILE A 232 -9.93 16.69 17.98
C ILE A 232 -9.29 17.02 19.34
N ASN A 233 -8.19 16.35 19.70
CA ASN A 233 -7.49 16.61 20.95
C ASN A 233 -6.93 18.04 21.00
N ASP A 234 -6.28 18.48 19.92
CA ASP A 234 -5.75 19.84 19.79
C ASP A 234 -6.88 20.87 19.90
N SER A 235 -8.03 20.63 19.24
CA SER A 235 -9.19 21.52 19.35
C SER A 235 -9.71 21.63 20.80
N LYS A 236 -9.66 20.53 21.57
CA LYS A 236 -10.05 20.52 22.99
C LYS A 236 -9.07 21.32 23.84
N VAL A 237 -7.77 21.14 23.63
CA VAL A 237 -6.72 21.92 24.30
C VAL A 237 -6.87 23.41 23.96
N MET A 238 -7.03 23.77 22.69
CA MET A 238 -7.27 25.15 22.27
C MET A 238 -8.56 25.73 22.86
N ALA A 239 -9.63 24.94 22.99
CA ALA A 239 -10.86 25.38 23.63
C ALA A 239 -10.66 25.67 25.14
N GLN A 240 -9.87 24.83 25.83
CA GLN A 240 -9.48 25.07 27.22
C GLN A 240 -8.62 26.33 27.36
N ASP A 241 -7.63 26.51 26.48
CA ASP A 241 -6.78 27.70 26.46
C ASP A 241 -7.59 28.97 26.17
N SER A 242 -8.58 28.89 25.28
CA SER A 242 -9.52 29.98 25.03
C SER A 242 -10.31 30.38 26.28
N ASN A 243 -10.65 29.42 27.15
CA ASN A 243 -11.32 29.73 28.40
C ASN A 243 -10.39 30.47 29.37
N SER A 244 -9.14 30.01 29.51
CA SER A 244 -8.11 30.71 30.29
C SER A 244 -7.87 32.13 29.75
N MET A 245 -7.82 32.30 28.44
CA MET A 245 -7.65 33.60 27.78
C MET A 245 -8.81 34.55 28.12
N LYS A 246 -10.05 34.06 28.17
CA LYS A 246 -11.22 34.86 28.58
C LYS A 246 -11.14 35.30 30.03
N VAL A 247 -10.64 34.44 30.93
CA VAL A 247 -10.44 34.81 32.34
C VAL A 247 -9.39 35.92 32.47
N ILE A 248 -8.25 35.79 31.79
CA ILE A 248 -7.20 36.82 31.81
C ILE A 248 -7.75 38.15 31.26
N ALA A 249 -8.45 38.11 30.12
CA ALA A 249 -9.08 39.30 29.54
C ALA A 249 -10.14 39.93 30.47
N GLY A 250 -10.90 39.12 31.20
CA GLY A 250 -11.84 39.60 32.21
C GLY A 250 -11.12 40.29 33.38
N ILE A 251 -10.02 39.72 33.86
CA ILE A 251 -9.18 40.31 34.92
C ILE A 251 -8.59 41.65 34.44
N THR A 252 -8.00 41.73 33.26
CA THR A 252 -7.41 42.99 32.76
C THR A 252 -8.46 44.08 32.61
N MET A 253 -9.66 43.76 32.13
CA MET A 253 -10.76 44.71 32.00
C MET A 253 -11.26 45.25 33.35
N LEU A 254 -11.12 44.47 34.43
CA LEU A 254 -11.43 44.90 35.80
C LEU A 254 -10.32 45.78 36.39
N PHE A 255 -9.06 45.41 36.18
CA PHE A 255 -7.90 46.12 36.76
C PHE A 255 -7.63 47.48 36.10
N LEU A 256 -7.93 47.62 34.81
CA LEU A 256 -7.66 48.86 34.05
C LEU A 256 -8.40 50.10 34.62
N PRO A 257 -9.73 50.07 34.88
CA PRO A 257 -10.42 51.19 35.51
C PRO A 257 -9.99 51.40 36.97
N ALA A 258 -9.77 50.32 37.74
CA ALA A 258 -9.29 50.44 39.12
C ALA A 258 -7.93 51.13 39.21
N THR A 259 -7.02 50.79 38.29
CA THR A 259 -5.69 51.41 38.16
C THR A 259 -5.80 52.86 37.73
N ALA A 260 -6.71 53.20 36.80
CA ALA A 260 -6.95 54.59 36.42
C ALA A 260 -7.43 55.44 37.60
N VAL A 261 -8.34 54.92 38.42
CA VAL A 261 -8.81 55.59 39.65
C VAL A 261 -7.67 55.76 40.65
N ALA A 262 -6.89 54.71 40.90
CA ALA A 262 -5.74 54.77 41.82
C ALA A 262 -4.68 55.77 41.36
N SER A 263 -4.35 55.80 40.06
CA SER A 263 -3.42 56.76 39.47
C SER A 263 -3.90 58.20 39.57
N ILE A 264 -5.20 58.44 39.38
CA ILE A 264 -5.78 59.78 39.55
C ILE A 264 -5.65 60.20 41.02
N LEU A 265 -6.11 59.37 41.97
CA LEU A 265 -6.02 59.66 43.42
C LEU A 265 -4.58 59.85 43.92
N GLY A 266 -3.61 59.14 43.33
CA GLY A 266 -2.19 59.28 43.65
C GLY A 266 -1.48 60.45 42.95
N SER A 267 -2.14 61.14 42.02
CA SER A 267 -1.57 62.32 41.36
C SER A 267 -1.51 63.52 42.32
N GLN A 268 -0.57 64.44 42.09
CA GLN A 268 -0.36 65.63 42.92
C GLN A 268 -1.54 66.64 42.89
N LEU A 269 -2.63 66.33 42.18
CA LEU A 269 -3.85 67.13 42.12
C LEU A 269 -4.60 67.23 43.47
N PHE A 270 -4.24 66.39 44.46
CA PHE A 270 -4.89 66.31 45.77
C PHE A 270 -4.05 66.90 46.93
N VAL A 271 -2.94 67.60 46.63
CA VAL A 271 -2.01 68.10 47.65
C VAL A 271 -2.55 69.30 48.42
N ASP A 272 -3.48 70.08 47.85
CA ASP A 272 -4.10 71.21 48.53
C ASP A 272 -5.51 70.83 49.01
N ASN A 273 -5.72 70.89 50.33
CA ASN A 273 -6.95 70.55 51.06
C ASN A 273 -8.17 71.44 50.74
N VAL A 274 -8.21 72.05 49.55
CA VAL A 274 -9.31 72.88 49.06
C VAL A 274 -10.05 72.07 47.99
N PRO A 275 -11.37 71.85 48.12
CA PRO A 275 -12.14 71.13 47.12
C PRO A 275 -12.22 71.97 45.85
N THR A 276 -11.25 71.81 44.95
CA THR A 276 -11.27 72.43 43.63
C THR A 276 -12.53 71.98 42.89
N PRO A 277 -13.17 72.83 42.07
CA PRO A 277 -14.36 72.44 41.30
C PRO A 277 -14.08 71.24 40.38
N LEU A 278 -12.81 71.03 40.02
CA LEU A 278 -12.31 69.87 39.29
C LEU A 278 -12.49 68.56 40.07
N PHE A 279 -12.31 68.54 41.41
CA PHE A 279 -12.55 67.36 42.24
C PHE A 279 -14.01 66.90 42.15
N ARG A 280 -14.96 67.83 42.22
CA ARG A 280 -16.39 67.52 42.11
C ARG A 280 -16.73 66.96 40.74
N VAL A 281 -16.26 67.61 39.67
CA VAL A 281 -16.50 67.17 38.27
C VAL A 281 -15.85 65.81 38.00
N MET A 282 -14.68 65.54 38.57
CA MET A 282 -13.97 64.27 38.44
C MET A 282 -14.79 63.08 38.99
N TRP A 283 -15.38 63.20 40.19
CA TRP A 283 -16.25 62.15 40.74
C TRP A 283 -17.50 61.90 39.89
N TRP A 284 -18.06 62.94 39.29
CA TRP A 284 -19.18 62.83 38.35
C TRP A 284 -18.82 62.13 37.03
N ILE A 285 -17.55 62.01 36.67
CA ILE A 285 -17.09 61.32 35.46
C ILE A 285 -16.63 59.89 35.79
N ILE A 286 -15.89 59.72 36.89
CA ILE A 286 -15.30 58.43 37.27
C ILE A 286 -16.36 57.41 37.69
N ILE A 287 -17.34 57.81 38.53
CA ILE A 287 -18.39 56.90 39.00
C ILE A 287 -19.21 56.32 37.84
N PRO A 288 -19.76 57.10 36.90
CA PRO A 288 -20.51 56.51 35.79
C PRO A 288 -19.61 55.72 34.83
N LEU A 289 -18.36 56.14 34.63
CA LEU A 289 -17.43 55.40 33.77
C LEU A 289 -17.09 54.02 34.36
N THR A 290 -16.85 53.94 35.67
CA THR A 290 -16.62 52.67 36.37
C THR A 290 -17.86 51.79 36.34
N ILE A 291 -19.06 52.33 36.61
CA ILE A 291 -20.32 51.60 36.49
C ILE A 291 -20.51 51.08 35.06
N LEU A 292 -20.22 51.89 34.04
CA LEU A 292 -20.34 51.50 32.63
C LEU A 292 -19.41 50.33 32.28
N VAL A 293 -18.15 50.37 32.73
CA VAL A 293 -17.19 49.28 32.49
C VAL A 293 -17.62 48.00 33.21
N PHE A 294 -18.09 48.10 34.45
CA PHE A 294 -18.61 46.96 35.20
C PHE A 294 -19.89 46.38 34.56
N LEU A 295 -20.81 47.22 34.12
CA LEU A 295 -22.02 46.78 33.42
C LEU A 295 -21.67 46.11 32.11
N PHE A 296 -20.76 46.69 31.31
CA PHE A 296 -20.30 46.08 30.06
C PHE A 296 -19.61 44.74 30.29
N ALA A 297 -18.75 44.64 31.31
CA ALA A 297 -18.10 43.39 31.69
C ALA A 297 -19.12 42.33 32.16
N ALA A 298 -20.10 42.71 32.99
CA ALA A 298 -21.15 41.81 33.46
C ALA A 298 -22.08 41.35 32.33
N LEU A 299 -22.44 42.25 31.41
CA LEU A 299 -23.25 41.92 30.23
C LEU A 299 -22.49 40.98 29.29
N TRP A 300 -21.20 41.25 29.05
CA TRP A 300 -20.35 40.42 28.21
C TRP A 300 -20.15 39.03 28.81
N LEU A 301 -19.87 38.92 30.11
CA LEU A 301 -19.75 37.63 30.81
C LEU A 301 -21.07 36.84 30.77
N ARG A 302 -22.22 37.49 30.99
CA ARG A 302 -23.53 36.85 30.87
C ARG A 302 -23.83 36.41 29.44
N TRP A 303 -23.54 37.24 28.44
CA TRP A 303 -23.81 36.95 27.04
C TRP A 303 -22.91 35.85 26.49
N THR A 304 -21.62 35.87 26.84
CA THR A 304 -20.69 34.80 26.49
C THR A 304 -21.08 33.49 27.17
N SER A 305 -21.48 33.51 28.45
CA SER A 305 -21.98 32.32 29.15
C SER A 305 -23.26 31.75 28.53
N GLN A 306 -24.21 32.59 28.11
CA GLN A 306 -25.44 32.14 27.45
C GLN A 306 -25.17 31.47 26.10
N ARG A 307 -24.23 32.01 25.30
CA ARG A 307 -23.87 31.42 24.00
C ARG A 307 -23.29 30.01 24.13
N HIS A 308 -22.52 29.72 25.19
CA HIS A 308 -21.91 28.40 25.39
C HIS A 308 -22.93 27.28 25.68
N HIS A 309 -24.00 27.57 26.42
CA HIS A 309 -25.03 26.56 26.68
C HIS A 309 -25.75 26.10 25.41
N SER A 310 -25.96 27.01 24.44
CA SER A 310 -26.57 26.65 23.16
C SER A 310 -25.68 25.74 22.30
N TYR A 311 -24.36 25.98 22.27
CA TYR A 311 -23.43 25.12 21.52
C TYR A 311 -23.21 23.75 22.16
N ALA A 312 -23.17 23.66 23.49
CA ALA A 312 -23.01 22.40 24.20
C ALA A 312 -24.21 21.47 24.00
N GLN A 313 -25.44 22.02 24.02
CA GLN A 313 -26.66 21.25 23.76
C GLN A 313 -26.70 20.70 22.32
N ASP A 314 -26.17 21.44 21.34
CA ASP A 314 -26.12 20.98 19.95
C ASP A 314 -25.07 19.88 19.72
N LEU A 315 -23.96 19.89 20.46
CA LEU A 315 -22.97 18.81 20.44
C LEU A 315 -23.51 17.53 21.09
N GLU A 316 -24.20 17.63 22.23
CA GLU A 316 -24.86 16.48 22.85
C GLU A 316 -25.95 15.87 21.96
N LYS A 317 -26.75 16.71 21.28
CA LYS A 317 -27.73 16.25 20.29
C LYS A 317 -27.06 15.51 19.12
N LYS A 318 -25.92 16.00 18.62
CA LYS A 318 -25.18 15.33 17.54
C LYS A 318 -24.55 14.01 17.99
N GLN A 319 -24.02 13.93 19.21
CA GLN A 319 -23.47 12.69 19.77
C GLN A 319 -24.55 11.65 20.04
N THR A 320 -25.70 12.03 20.61
CA THR A 320 -26.82 11.12 20.86
C THR A 320 -27.39 10.56 19.56
N VAL A 321 -27.58 11.39 18.53
CA VAL A 321 -28.02 10.94 17.19
C VAL A 321 -26.99 9.98 16.57
N GLY A 322 -25.69 10.28 16.67
CA GLY A 322 -24.63 9.39 16.20
C GLY A 322 -24.61 8.03 16.92
N MET A 323 -24.86 8.02 18.23
CA MET A 323 -24.88 6.80 19.05
C MET A 323 -26.11 5.93 18.75
N VAL A 324 -27.28 6.53 18.52
CA VAL A 324 -28.50 5.83 18.08
C VAL A 324 -28.27 5.19 16.71
N ARG A 325 -27.70 5.94 15.75
CA ARG A 325 -27.41 5.41 14.40
C ARG A 325 -26.43 4.23 14.44
N LYS A 326 -25.39 4.29 15.28
CA LYS A 326 -24.48 3.16 15.50
C LYS A 326 -25.20 1.94 16.07
N LYS A 327 -26.02 2.10 17.12
CA LYS A 327 -26.80 1.01 17.72
C LYS A 327 -27.73 0.33 16.72
N THR A 328 -28.43 1.12 15.88
CA THR A 328 -29.32 0.60 14.84
C THR A 328 -28.56 -0.16 13.75
N LEU A 329 -27.38 0.30 13.35
CA LEU A 329 -26.55 -0.44 12.39
C LEU A 329 -26.07 -1.76 12.97
N THR A 330 -25.56 -1.78 14.21
CA THR A 330 -25.14 -3.03 14.87
C THR A 330 -26.28 -4.03 15.06
N SER A 331 -27.51 -3.58 15.35
CA SER A 331 -28.65 -4.48 15.47
C SER A 331 -29.09 -5.06 14.11
N LEU A 332 -28.99 -4.28 13.03
CA LEU A 332 -29.24 -4.77 11.67
C LEU A 332 -28.22 -5.81 11.22
N PHE A 333 -26.93 -5.61 11.51
CA PHE A 333 -25.89 -6.60 11.20
C PHE A 333 -26.04 -7.89 12.02
N SER A 334 -26.36 -7.79 13.32
CA SER A 334 -26.61 -8.97 14.17
C SER A 334 -27.83 -9.77 13.70
N ARG A 335 -28.90 -9.10 13.25
CA ARG A 335 -30.11 -9.76 12.75
C ARG A 335 -29.90 -10.48 11.41
N ARG A 336 -29.00 -9.97 10.56
CA ARG A 336 -28.61 -10.58 9.29
C ARG A 336 -27.66 -11.77 9.46
N ALA A 337 -26.82 -11.78 10.50
CA ALA A 337 -25.97 -12.92 10.83
C ALA A 337 -26.75 -14.12 11.38
N GLY A 338 -27.84 -13.88 12.12
CA GLY A 338 -28.67 -14.96 12.69
C GLY A 338 -29.69 -15.59 11.74
N THR A 339 -29.79 -15.16 10.48
CA THR A 339 -30.74 -15.69 9.48
C THR A 339 -30.08 -16.58 8.41
N GLY A 340 -28.79 -16.88 8.53
CA GLY A 340 -28.03 -17.74 7.61
C GLY A 340 -27.88 -19.21 8.04
N GLU A 341 -28.37 -19.59 9.22
CA GLU A 341 -28.37 -20.98 9.71
C GLU A 341 -29.79 -21.52 9.75
N ARG A 342 -30.35 -21.88 8.60
CA ARG A 342 -31.40 -22.92 8.47
C ARG A 342 -31.34 -23.57 7.10
#